data_AF-A0A9E7UAB5-F1
#
_entry.id   AF-A0A9E7UAB5-F1
#
_cell.length_a   1.000
_cell.length_b   1.000
_cell.length_c   1.000
_cell.angle_alpha   90.00
_cell.angle_beta   90.00
_cell.angle_gamma   90.00
#
_symmetry.space_group_name_H-M   'P 1'
#
loop_
_entity.id
_entity.type
_entity.pdbx_description
1 polymer ?
#
loop_
_entity_poly.entity_id
_entity_poly.type
_entity_poly.pdbx_seq_one_letter_code
_entity_poly.pdbx_strand_id
1 'polypeptide(L)'
;MPEIRLTEEQLERLEAVTADVEAAYVGRYGRATPTDAIDYLLDTYTPPSATVEADAAPPSNGDSADGGADETDEAEETEADTGATESASTGGSGSGGGGSPLTAAAALLEENDDVWRKSGGDAPYEVDLPDGTTEAVRTKGDVKRLLFKHYR
;
A
#
# COMPACT_ATOMS: atom_id res chain seq x y z
N MET A 1 -8.24 1.72 -15.41
CA MET A 1 -7.72 3.07 -15.13
C MET A 1 -6.64 3.39 -16.14
N PRO A 2 -6.47 4.65 -16.55
CA PRO A 2 -5.29 5.04 -17.34
C PRO A 2 -4.01 4.73 -16.55
N GLU A 3 -3.00 4.19 -17.22
CA GLU A 3 -1.68 3.96 -16.65
C GLU A 3 -0.80 5.19 -16.89
N ILE A 4 -0.20 5.72 -15.82
CA ILE A 4 0.79 6.79 -15.89
C ILE A 4 2.16 6.16 -15.63
N ARG A 5 3.12 6.39 -16.53
CA ARG A 5 4.51 5.98 -16.34
C ARG A 5 5.28 7.14 -15.71
N LEU A 6 5.90 6.87 -14.56
CA LEU A 6 6.80 7.79 -13.88
C LEU A 6 8.23 7.52 -14.33
N THR A 7 9.01 8.59 -14.51
CA THR A 7 10.47 8.47 -14.63
C THR A 7 11.09 8.16 -13.25
N GLU A 8 12.34 7.69 -13.23
CA GLU A 8 13.06 7.42 -11.98
C GLU A 8 13.18 8.69 -11.12
N GLU A 9 13.48 9.84 -11.72
CA GLU A 9 13.53 11.13 -11.01
C GLU A 9 12.17 11.51 -10.41
N GLN A 10 11.07 11.22 -11.12
CA GLN A 10 9.73 11.49 -10.62
C GLN A 10 9.37 10.56 -9.47
N LEU A 11 9.81 9.30 -9.52
CA LEU A 11 9.63 8.34 -8.43
C LEU A 11 10.39 8.79 -7.20
N GLU A 12 11.66 9.19 -7.35
CA GLU A 12 12.49 9.69 -6.26
C GLU A 12 11.86 10.93 -5.59
N ARG A 13 11.36 11.87 -6.40
CA ARG A 13 10.66 13.05 -5.87
C ARG A 13 9.37 12.67 -5.15
N LEU A 14 8.62 11.67 -5.64
CA LEU A 14 7.40 11.20 -5.00
C LEU A 14 7.70 10.47 -3.68
N GLU A 15 8.79 9.69 -3.62
CA GLU A 15 9.24 9.02 -2.39
C GLU A 15 9.65 10.03 -1.33
N ALA A 16 10.35 11.11 -1.71
CA ALA A 16 10.66 12.21 -0.80
C ALA A 16 9.39 12.83 -0.20
N VAL A 17 8.39 13.14 -1.03
CA VAL A 17 7.09 13.66 -0.55
C VAL A 17 6.38 12.64 0.35
N THR A 18 6.47 11.35 0.03
CA THR A 18 5.88 10.29 0.85
C THR A 18 6.52 10.24 2.23
N ALA A 19 7.85 10.34 2.31
CA ALA A 19 8.59 10.39 3.58
C ALA A 19 8.23 11.63 4.40
N ASP A 20 8.08 12.80 3.75
CA ASP A 20 7.65 14.03 4.42
C ASP A 20 6.24 13.90 5.00
N VAL A 21 5.29 13.33 4.22
CA VAL A 21 3.92 13.08 4.68
C VAL A 21 3.90 12.08 5.83
N GLU A 22 4.71 11.03 5.76
CA GLU A 22 4.83 10.03 6.82
C GLU A 22 5.32 10.65 8.13
N ALA A 23 6.40 11.42 8.05
CA ALA A 23 6.99 12.10 9.20
C ALA A 23 6.02 13.14 9.81
N ALA A 24 5.28 13.85 8.97
CA ALA A 24 4.39 14.92 9.42
C ALA A 24 3.06 14.42 10.00
N TYR A 25 2.44 13.38 9.42
CA TYR A 25 1.04 13.05 9.68
C TYR A 25 0.79 11.64 10.19
N VAL A 26 1.68 10.69 9.89
CA VAL A 26 1.36 9.27 10.03
C VAL A 26 1.88 8.67 11.36
N GLY A 27 2.79 9.37 12.04
CA GLY A 27 3.28 9.01 13.37
C GLY A 27 4.11 7.71 13.37
N ARG A 28 4.61 7.30 14.55
CA ARG A 28 5.65 6.25 14.71
C ARG A 28 5.30 4.86 14.12
N TYR A 29 4.02 4.54 13.91
CA TYR A 29 3.60 3.19 13.53
C TYR A 29 2.80 3.12 12.24
N GLY A 30 2.48 4.26 11.63
CA GLY A 30 1.88 4.24 10.30
C GLY A 30 2.96 4.42 9.24
N ARG A 31 2.61 4.11 8.00
CA ARG A 31 3.43 4.37 6.82
C ARG A 31 2.60 5.11 5.79
N ALA A 32 3.21 6.05 5.08
CA ALA A 32 2.54 6.67 3.94
C ALA A 32 2.73 5.79 2.69
N THR A 33 1.69 5.71 1.85
CA THR A 33 1.78 5.07 0.54
C THR A 33 1.96 6.12 -0.55
N PRO A 34 2.44 5.73 -1.76
CA PRO A 34 2.50 6.64 -2.89
C PRO A 34 1.15 7.26 -3.25
N THR A 35 0.05 6.57 -2.97
CA THR A 35 -1.31 7.10 -3.17
C THR A 35 -1.62 8.23 -2.20
N ASP A 36 -1.19 8.12 -0.94
CA ASP A 36 -1.39 9.18 0.06
C ASP A 36 -0.59 10.44 -0.28
N ALA A 37 0.63 10.27 -0.81
CA ALA A 37 1.44 11.38 -1.30
C ALA A 37 0.80 12.07 -2.52
N ILE A 38 0.21 11.30 -3.44
CA ILE A 38 -0.52 11.87 -4.59
C ILE A 38 -1.77 12.62 -4.11
N ASP A 39 -2.54 12.07 -3.16
CA ASP A 39 -3.73 12.71 -2.61
C ASP A 39 -3.38 14.05 -1.95
N TYR A 40 -2.31 14.06 -1.14
CA TYR A 40 -1.76 15.28 -0.55
C TYR A 40 -1.34 16.32 -1.60
N LEU A 41 -0.67 15.90 -2.68
CA LEU A 41 -0.28 16.80 -3.77
C LEU A 41 -1.50 17.36 -4.51
N LEU A 42 -2.56 16.58 -4.67
CA LEU A 42 -3.79 17.03 -5.32
C LEU A 42 -4.58 18.02 -4.45
N ASP A 43 -4.63 17.80 -3.13
CA ASP A 43 -5.31 18.70 -2.19
C ASP A 43 -4.56 20.04 -2.02
N THR A 44 -3.23 20.00 -2.07
CA THR A 44 -2.38 21.21 -1.98
C THR A 44 -2.21 21.94 -3.32
N TYR A 45 -2.52 21.30 -4.44
CA TYR A 45 -2.36 21.91 -5.76
C TYR A 45 -3.37 23.04 -5.96
N THR A 46 -2.85 24.28 -5.97
CA THR A 46 -3.62 25.45 -6.39
C THR A 46 -3.31 25.76 -7.86
N PRO A 47 -4.30 25.70 -8.77
CA PRO A 47 -4.06 25.99 -10.18
C PRO A 47 -3.70 27.47 -10.36
N PRO A 48 -2.82 27.81 -11.31
CA PRO A 48 -2.38 29.19 -11.53
C PRO A 48 -3.53 30.14 -11.91
N SER A 49 -4.63 29.61 -12.46
CA SER A 49 -5.84 30.37 -12.75
C SER A 49 -6.64 30.76 -11.50
N ALA A 50 -6.43 30.09 -10.37
CA ALA A 50 -7.00 30.45 -9.07
C ALA A 50 -6.07 31.37 -8.25
N THR A 51 -4.80 31.50 -8.64
CA THR A 51 -3.78 32.32 -7.94
C THR A 51 -4.00 33.84 -8.07
N VAL A 52 -4.93 34.29 -8.92
CA VAL A 52 -5.25 35.74 -9.05
C VAL A 52 -5.86 36.37 -7.78
N GLU A 53 -6.18 35.59 -6.75
CA GLU A 53 -6.65 36.09 -5.45
C GLU A 53 -5.64 35.93 -4.29
N ALA A 54 -4.45 35.36 -4.52
CA ALA A 54 -3.47 35.03 -3.47
C ALA A 54 -2.07 35.61 -3.72
N ASP A 55 -1.98 36.90 -4.05
CA ASP A 55 -0.72 37.66 -3.99
C ASP A 55 -0.46 38.12 -2.54
N ALA A 56 0.03 37.19 -1.71
CA ALA A 56 0.58 37.50 -0.39
C ALA A 56 1.71 36.52 -0.07
N ALA A 57 2.85 36.69 -0.75
CA ALA A 57 4.08 36.01 -0.42
C ALA A 57 4.58 36.41 1.00
N PRO A 58 5.08 35.47 1.82
CA PRO A 58 6.11 35.81 2.80
C PRO A 58 7.51 35.73 2.15
N PRO A 59 8.44 36.64 2.53
CA PRO A 59 9.74 36.75 1.91
C PRO A 59 10.68 35.61 2.26
N SER A 60 11.54 35.32 1.28
CA SER A 60 12.79 34.57 1.42
C SER A 60 13.63 35.10 2.58
N ASN A 61 13.99 34.23 3.52
CA ASN A 61 15.03 34.48 4.51
C ASN A 61 16.22 33.56 4.24
N GLY A 62 17.06 33.96 3.28
CA GLY A 62 18.45 33.57 3.25
C GLY A 62 19.31 34.75 3.67
N ASP A 63 19.98 34.67 4.82
CA ASP A 63 21.33 35.22 5.01
C ASP A 63 22.00 34.69 6.31
N SER A 64 23.08 33.93 6.07
CA SER A 64 24.36 33.77 6.78
C SER A 64 24.53 34.08 8.28
N ALA A 65 25.12 33.11 9.01
CA ALA A 65 26.16 33.40 9.99
C ALA A 65 27.18 32.24 10.12
N ASP A 66 28.44 32.66 10.06
CA ASP A 66 29.72 31.99 10.16
C ASP A 66 30.05 31.47 11.58
N GLY A 67 30.88 30.42 11.67
CA GLY A 67 31.86 30.26 12.75
C GLY A 67 31.58 29.31 13.93
N GLY A 68 32.16 28.11 13.86
CA GLY A 68 33.17 27.66 14.84
C GLY A 68 32.77 26.85 16.10
N ALA A 69 33.41 25.68 16.20
CA ALA A 69 33.78 24.91 17.41
C ALA A 69 32.65 24.19 18.18
N ASP A 70 32.83 23.06 18.85
CA ASP A 70 33.84 21.99 18.96
C ASP A 70 33.28 21.04 20.04
N GLU A 71 33.75 19.80 20.02
CA GLU A 71 33.78 18.83 21.13
C GLU A 71 32.59 17.92 21.48
N THR A 72 32.92 16.62 21.40
CA THR A 72 32.67 15.51 22.36
C THR A 72 31.24 15.01 22.56
N ASP A 73 30.93 13.77 22.19
CA ASP A 73 31.28 12.48 22.84
C ASP A 73 30.09 12.00 23.72
N GLU A 74 30.15 10.73 24.10
CA GLU A 74 29.25 9.99 24.98
C GLU A 74 28.14 9.18 24.27
N ALA A 75 28.53 7.93 24.06
CA ALA A 75 27.69 6.77 23.87
C ALA A 75 26.82 6.50 25.10
N GLU A 76 25.60 6.01 24.90
CA GLU A 76 25.00 5.10 25.87
C GLU A 76 24.04 4.12 25.18
N GLU A 77 24.41 2.85 25.26
CA GLU A 77 23.56 1.69 25.03
C GLU A 77 22.44 1.64 26.07
N THR A 78 21.22 1.27 25.66
CA THR A 78 20.32 0.53 26.55
C THR A 78 19.51 -0.50 25.76
N GLU A 79 19.64 -1.75 26.20
CA GLU A 79 18.96 -2.94 25.72
C GLU A 79 17.57 -3.13 26.37
N ALA A 80 16.81 -4.06 25.78
CA ALA A 80 15.66 -4.80 26.31
C ALA A 80 14.29 -4.07 26.26
N ASP A 81 13.11 -4.69 26.09
CA ASP A 81 12.68 -6.07 26.26
C ASP A 81 11.33 -6.30 25.53
N THR A 82 11.02 -7.57 25.33
CA THR A 82 9.88 -8.29 24.73
C THR A 82 8.47 -7.69 24.61
N GLY A 83 7.73 -8.17 23.60
CA GLY A 83 6.26 -8.14 23.59
C GLY A 83 5.61 -8.48 22.25
N ALA A 84 5.40 -9.76 21.98
CA ALA A 84 4.58 -10.24 20.86
C ALA A 84 3.10 -9.79 21.01
N THR A 85 2.49 -9.31 19.92
CA THR A 85 1.04 -9.30 19.77
C THR A 85 0.69 -9.30 18.29
N GLU A 86 0.10 -10.41 17.84
CA GLU A 86 -0.51 -10.56 16.54
C GLU A 86 -1.73 -9.64 16.40
N SER A 87 -1.89 -9.01 15.25
CA SER A 87 -3.23 -8.75 14.71
C SER A 87 -3.19 -8.48 13.21
N ALA A 88 -3.88 -9.36 12.50
CA ALA A 88 -4.26 -9.28 11.11
C ALA A 88 -5.24 -8.14 10.84
N SER A 89 -5.23 -7.63 9.60
CA SER A 89 -6.39 -7.31 8.74
C SER A 89 -6.03 -6.19 7.75
N THR A 90 -5.87 -6.45 6.45
CA THR A 90 -6.87 -6.71 5.39
C THR A 90 -7.39 -5.44 4.71
N GLY A 91 -7.21 -5.40 3.39
CA GLY A 91 -8.02 -4.64 2.42
C GLY A 91 -7.37 -3.33 1.94
N GLY A 92 -7.18 -3.06 0.65
CA GLY A 92 -7.55 -3.78 -0.57
C GLY A 92 -7.77 -2.79 -1.72
N SER A 93 -7.34 -3.19 -2.93
CA SER A 93 -7.95 -2.87 -4.24
C SER A 93 -7.87 -1.41 -4.78
N GLY A 94 -7.42 -1.11 -6.00
CA GLY A 94 -6.87 -1.93 -7.09
C GLY A 94 -6.79 -1.20 -8.46
N SER A 95 -5.91 -1.72 -9.32
CA SER A 95 -6.10 -2.00 -10.77
C SER A 95 -5.91 -0.96 -11.90
N GLY A 96 -4.84 -1.19 -12.65
CA GLY A 96 -4.81 -1.19 -14.13
C GLY A 96 -3.36 -1.19 -14.59
N GLY A 97 -2.85 -2.15 -15.36
CA GLY A 97 -3.54 -2.91 -16.39
C GLY A 97 -2.77 -4.14 -16.85
N GLY A 98 -3.38 -4.88 -17.78
CA GLY A 98 -3.35 -6.34 -17.67
C GLY A 98 -4.36 -6.76 -16.60
N GLY A 99 -5.13 -7.82 -16.89
CA GLY A 99 -6.24 -8.26 -16.04
C GLY A 99 -5.77 -8.30 -14.60
N SER A 100 -6.29 -7.38 -13.78
CA SER A 100 -5.87 -7.20 -12.40
C SER A 100 -5.73 -8.56 -11.73
N PRO A 101 -4.78 -8.81 -10.82
CA PRO A 101 -4.72 -10.08 -10.12
C PRO A 101 -6.08 -10.48 -9.52
N LEU A 102 -6.92 -9.50 -9.18
CA LEU A 102 -8.33 -9.67 -8.82
C LEU A 102 -9.23 -10.13 -9.98
N THR A 103 -9.10 -9.56 -11.17
CA THR A 103 -9.79 -9.95 -12.42
C THR A 103 -9.32 -11.30 -12.95
N ALA A 104 -8.00 -11.53 -13.04
CA ALA A 104 -7.44 -12.82 -13.41
C ALA A 104 -7.88 -13.91 -12.42
N ALA A 105 -7.92 -13.58 -11.14
CA ALA A 105 -8.40 -14.53 -10.14
C ALA A 105 -9.94 -14.63 -10.06
N ALA A 106 -10.68 -13.66 -10.57
CA ALA A 106 -12.13 -13.78 -10.76
C ALA A 106 -12.42 -14.69 -11.96
N ALA A 107 -11.70 -14.48 -13.08
CA ALA A 107 -11.75 -15.33 -14.26
C ALA A 107 -11.36 -16.77 -13.95
N LEU A 108 -10.32 -17.01 -13.15
CA LEU A 108 -9.90 -18.35 -12.75
C LEU A 108 -11.00 -19.09 -11.97
N LEU A 109 -11.72 -18.40 -11.10
CA LEU A 109 -12.83 -18.99 -10.37
C LEU A 109 -14.03 -19.27 -11.26
N GLU A 110 -14.27 -18.42 -12.24
CA GLU A 110 -15.35 -18.60 -13.21
C GLU A 110 -15.03 -19.69 -14.23
N GLU A 111 -13.76 -19.90 -14.55
CA GLU A 111 -13.29 -20.99 -15.41
C GLU A 111 -13.32 -22.36 -14.72
N ASN A 112 -13.31 -22.38 -13.38
CA ASN A 112 -13.30 -23.61 -12.58
C ASN A 112 -14.59 -23.76 -11.74
N ASP A 113 -15.70 -23.12 -12.12
CA ASP A 113 -16.95 -23.15 -11.34
C ASP A 113 -17.59 -24.55 -11.24
N ASP A 114 -17.13 -25.48 -12.08
CA ASP A 114 -17.45 -26.90 -12.08
C ASP A 114 -16.84 -27.69 -10.91
N VAL A 115 -15.71 -27.23 -10.36
CA VAL A 115 -14.96 -27.93 -9.29
C VAL A 115 -14.99 -27.21 -7.94
N TRP A 116 -15.59 -26.02 -7.83
CA TRP A 116 -15.83 -25.39 -6.53
C TRP A 116 -17.24 -24.80 -6.47
N ARG A 117 -17.83 -24.83 -5.28
CA ARG A 117 -19.19 -24.31 -5.06
C ARG A 117 -19.30 -23.55 -3.76
N LYS A 118 -20.27 -22.63 -3.71
CA LYS A 118 -20.65 -21.98 -2.46
C LYS A 118 -21.46 -22.97 -1.63
N SER A 119 -20.94 -23.28 -0.45
CA SER A 119 -21.54 -24.21 0.49
C SER A 119 -22.36 -23.46 1.53
N GLY A 120 -23.48 -24.05 1.95
CA GLY A 120 -24.26 -23.59 3.11
C GLY A 120 -23.87 -24.29 4.41
N GLY A 121 -22.75 -25.03 4.41
CA GLY A 121 -22.24 -25.79 5.56
C GLY A 121 -21.37 -24.95 6.50
N ASP A 122 -20.47 -25.63 7.22
CA ASP A 122 -19.58 -25.01 8.22
C ASP A 122 -18.63 -23.96 7.61
N ALA A 123 -18.19 -24.19 6.37
CA ALA A 123 -17.46 -23.21 5.59
C ALA A 123 -18.30 -22.73 4.38
N PRO A 124 -18.24 -21.45 4.03
CA PRO A 124 -19.03 -20.86 2.93
C PRO A 124 -18.62 -21.35 1.54
N TYR A 125 -17.47 -22.01 1.37
CA TYR A 125 -17.01 -22.51 0.08
C TYR A 125 -16.44 -23.91 0.22
N GLU A 126 -16.66 -24.75 -0.79
CA GLU A 126 -16.13 -26.11 -0.88
C GLU A 126 -15.50 -26.30 -2.27
N VAL A 127 -14.39 -27.04 -2.32
CA VAL A 127 -13.64 -27.35 -3.54
C VAL A 127 -13.48 -28.85 -3.65
N ASP A 128 -13.80 -29.40 -4.82
CA ASP A 128 -13.55 -30.79 -5.16
C ASP A 128 -12.15 -30.91 -5.79
N LEU A 129 -11.25 -31.56 -5.05
CA LEU A 129 -9.88 -31.80 -5.47
C LEU A 129 -9.83 -32.97 -6.46
N PRO A 130 -8.80 -33.02 -7.34
CA PRO A 130 -8.66 -34.09 -8.32
C PRO A 130 -8.25 -35.42 -7.67
N ASP A 131 -7.93 -35.42 -6.37
CA ASP A 131 -7.73 -36.61 -5.55
C ASP A 131 -9.06 -37.25 -5.08
N GLY A 132 -10.20 -36.65 -5.43
CA GLY A 132 -11.54 -37.12 -5.10
C GLY A 132 -12.03 -36.68 -3.70
N THR A 133 -11.29 -35.82 -3.01
CA THR A 133 -11.70 -35.25 -1.72
C THR A 133 -12.32 -33.87 -1.87
N THR A 134 -13.19 -33.49 -0.94
CA THR A 134 -13.79 -32.15 -0.89
C THR A 134 -13.18 -31.37 0.28
N GLU A 135 -12.62 -30.20 0.01
CA GLU A 135 -12.02 -29.32 1.02
C GLU A 135 -12.88 -28.07 1.24
N ALA A 136 -13.22 -27.79 2.49
CA ALA A 136 -14.07 -26.68 2.89
C ALA A 136 -13.23 -25.48 3.33
N VAL A 137 -13.45 -24.30 2.74
CA VAL A 137 -12.66 -23.09 2.98
C VAL A 137 -13.52 -21.86 3.24
N ARG A 138 -12.95 -20.93 4.01
CA ARG A 138 -13.67 -19.74 4.48
C ARG A 138 -13.63 -18.56 3.51
N THR A 139 -12.64 -18.50 2.62
CA THR A 139 -12.47 -17.38 1.69
C THR A 139 -12.32 -17.83 0.25
N LYS A 140 -12.75 -16.97 -0.69
CA LYS A 140 -12.51 -17.15 -2.13
C LYS A 140 -11.02 -17.18 -2.48
N GLY A 141 -10.16 -16.61 -1.62
CA GLY A 141 -8.70 -16.63 -1.75
C GLY A 141 -8.12 -18.02 -1.52
N ASP A 142 -8.65 -18.74 -0.52
CA ASP A 142 -8.25 -20.11 -0.23
C ASP A 142 -8.70 -21.08 -1.33
N VAL A 143 -9.93 -20.90 -1.87
CA VAL A 143 -10.42 -21.64 -3.05
C VAL A 143 -9.42 -21.51 -4.21
N LYS A 144 -8.99 -20.28 -4.53
CA LYS A 144 -8.03 -20.02 -5.62
C LYS A 144 -6.70 -20.71 -5.37
N ARG A 145 -6.19 -20.68 -4.13
CA ARG A 145 -4.92 -21.33 -3.78
C ARG A 145 -4.97 -22.84 -3.97
N LEU A 146 -6.10 -23.46 -3.61
CA LEU A 146 -6.31 -24.90 -3.83
C LEU A 146 -6.38 -25.23 -5.32
N LEU A 147 -7.18 -24.48 -6.09
CA LEU A 147 -7.26 -24.66 -7.54
C LEU A 147 -5.88 -24.51 -8.20
N PHE A 148 -5.13 -23.48 -7.83
CA PHE A 148 -3.81 -23.23 -8.41
C PHE A 148 -2.77 -24.32 -8.07
N LYS A 149 -2.93 -24.99 -6.93
CA LYS A 149 -2.02 -26.05 -6.49
C LYS A 149 -2.33 -27.39 -7.17
N HIS A 150 -3.60 -27.65 -7.49
CA HIS A 150 -4.06 -28.96 -7.94
C HIS A 150 -4.44 -29.04 -9.43
N TYR A 151 -4.75 -27.92 -10.08
CA TYR A 151 -5.25 -27.86 -11.46
C TYR A 151 -4.37 -27.02 -12.42
N ARG A 152 -3.09 -26.78 -12.05
CA ARG A 152 -2.13 -26.06 -12.89
C ARG A 152 -1.03 -26.97 -13.45
#